data_AF-A0A958HTR8-F1
#
_entry.id   AF-A0A958HTR8-F1
#
_cell.length_a   1.000
_cell.length_b   1.000
_cell.length_c   1.000
_cell.angle_alpha   90.00
_cell.angle_beta   90.00
_cell.angle_gamma   90.00
#
_symmetry.space_group_name_H-M   'P 1'
#
loop_
_entity.id
_entity.type
_entity.pdbx_description
1 polymer ?
#
loop_
_entity_poly.entity_id
_entity_poly.type
_entity_poly.pdbx_seq_one_letter_code
_entity_poly.pdbx_strand_id
1 'polypeptide(L)'
;MGDAIARLRNVLRPPDDRDLWLDPRPTRDEIEARLGDDEIGRKILFEWSMAELLGHFINDERLQRAYLGQGVIGTNASPFDPGTASIRFHHSSGRMFGQPGAWGYVKGGMGMVSFWLCDIACASGAVVATGVPVGAIVPGEGVVLAGGERIAAPVVVSNADPRTTLRLLGKEADAGWRAQVESVPIEGCTVKVTVALRELPDFKARPGAPAPHHGGQINTPLTPDEWKAGHAAARAGQLPDRLWTELYFQTVYDPAVAPPGRHMMSVFAQYVPYRFAEG
;
A
#
# COMPACT_ATOMS: atom_id res chain seq x y z
N MET A 1 -9.36 1.57 20.55
CA MET A 1 -8.59 1.70 19.28
C MET A 1 -9.32 2.54 18.24
N GLY A 2 -10.54 2.16 17.79
CA GLY A 2 -11.27 2.86 16.73
C GLY A 2 -11.43 4.36 16.96
N ASP A 3 -11.84 4.77 18.16
CA ASP A 3 -12.03 6.19 18.51
C ASP A 3 -10.72 6.99 18.47
N ALA A 4 -9.60 6.40 18.91
CA ALA A 4 -8.29 7.04 18.85
C ALA A 4 -7.85 7.29 17.40
N ILE A 5 -8.02 6.29 16.53
CA ILE A 5 -7.73 6.41 15.09
C ILE A 5 -8.65 7.44 14.43
N ALA A 6 -9.94 7.45 14.78
CA ALA A 6 -10.91 8.40 14.24
C ALA A 6 -10.58 9.85 14.64
N ARG A 7 -10.26 10.08 15.92
CA ARG A 7 -9.81 11.38 16.43
C ARG A 7 -8.56 11.85 15.71
N LEU A 8 -7.53 10.99 15.64
CA LEU A 8 -6.28 11.27 14.96
C LEU A 8 -6.48 11.67 13.49
N ARG A 9 -7.31 10.92 12.76
CA ARG A 9 -7.66 11.23 11.37
C ARG A 9 -8.38 12.57 11.26
N ASN A 10 -9.35 12.84 12.13
CA ASN A 10 -10.13 14.08 12.03
C ASN A 10 -9.28 15.32 12.35
N VAL A 11 -8.28 15.17 13.21
CA VAL A 11 -7.31 16.23 13.52
C VAL A 11 -6.36 16.46 12.34
N LEU A 12 -5.70 15.43 11.84
CA LEU A 12 -4.68 15.58 10.79
C LEU A 12 -5.26 15.78 9.40
N ARG A 13 -6.39 15.16 9.14
CA ARG A 13 -7.04 15.12 7.83
C ARG A 13 -8.50 15.49 7.98
N PRO A 14 -8.93 16.68 8.41
CA PRO A 14 -10.35 17.02 8.40
C PRO A 14 -10.95 16.97 6.98
N PRO A 15 -12.28 16.87 6.82
CA PRO A 15 -12.92 16.85 5.52
C PRO A 15 -13.07 18.27 4.92
N ASP A 16 -12.02 19.07 5.02
CA ASP A 16 -11.94 20.45 4.51
C ASP A 16 -10.50 20.75 4.04
N ASP A 17 -10.27 21.97 3.56
CA ASP A 17 -8.99 22.41 2.97
C ASP A 17 -7.81 22.37 3.96
N ARG A 18 -8.05 22.06 5.23
CA ARG A 18 -7.01 21.87 6.23
C ARG A 18 -6.53 20.41 6.32
N ASP A 19 -6.91 19.53 5.40
CA ASP A 19 -6.33 18.19 5.27
C ASP A 19 -4.84 18.30 4.94
N LEU A 20 -3.98 17.90 5.88
CA LEU A 20 -2.52 17.98 5.72
C LEU A 20 -2.00 17.19 4.50
N TRP A 21 -2.82 16.34 3.88
CA TRP A 21 -2.45 15.56 2.70
C TRP A 21 -2.67 16.33 1.38
N LEU A 22 -3.30 17.51 1.43
CA LEU A 22 -3.48 18.40 0.27
C LEU A 22 -2.31 19.36 0.08
N ASP A 23 -1.49 19.53 1.12
CA ASP A 23 -0.36 20.44 1.16
C ASP A 23 0.99 19.73 0.93
N PRO A 24 2.10 20.47 0.72
CA PRO A 24 3.43 19.92 0.82
C PRO A 24 3.64 19.15 2.13
N ARG A 25 4.56 18.18 2.11
CA ARG A 25 4.83 17.29 3.25
C ARG A 25 4.90 18.09 4.58
N PRO A 26 4.01 17.83 5.55
CA PRO A 26 4.06 18.51 6.83
C PRO A 26 5.30 18.08 7.63
N THR A 27 5.85 19.03 8.37
CA THR A 27 6.90 18.82 9.37
C THR A 27 6.32 18.12 10.61
N ARG A 28 7.22 17.56 11.43
CA ARG A 28 6.82 16.97 12.72
C ARG A 28 6.17 18.00 13.64
N ASP A 29 6.73 19.20 13.72
CA ASP A 29 6.24 20.27 14.60
C ASP A 29 4.83 20.71 14.19
N GLU A 30 4.52 20.79 12.90
CA GLU A 30 3.17 21.09 12.41
C GLU A 30 2.17 19.99 12.77
N ILE A 31 2.58 18.72 12.68
CA ILE A 31 1.76 17.58 13.10
C ILE A 31 1.53 17.65 14.61
N GLU A 32 2.58 17.84 15.42
CA GLU A 32 2.47 17.87 16.88
C GLU A 32 1.65 19.07 17.38
N ALA A 33 1.81 20.25 16.76
CA ALA A 33 0.97 21.42 17.04
C ALA A 33 -0.51 21.13 16.76
N ARG A 34 -0.80 20.38 15.70
CA ARG A 34 -2.16 19.98 15.34
C ARG A 34 -2.76 18.98 16.32
N LEU A 35 -1.94 18.05 16.83
CA LEU A 35 -2.37 17.05 17.81
C LEU A 35 -2.73 17.69 19.17
N GLY A 36 -2.21 18.88 19.47
CA GLY A 36 -2.38 19.49 20.79
C GLY A 36 -1.92 18.50 21.85
N ASP A 37 -2.72 18.28 22.90
CA ASP A 37 -2.40 17.39 24.04
C ASP A 37 -2.72 15.90 23.81
N ASP A 38 -2.99 15.46 22.57
CA ASP A 38 -3.29 14.05 22.27
C ASP A 38 -2.05 13.14 22.35
N GLU A 39 -1.63 12.78 23.56
CA GLU A 39 -0.48 11.89 23.81
C GLU A 39 -0.64 10.54 23.11
N ILE A 40 -1.84 9.98 23.08
CA ILE A 40 -2.11 8.71 22.41
C ILE A 40 -1.91 8.85 20.90
N GLY A 41 -2.39 9.95 20.31
CA GLY A 41 -2.16 10.27 18.90
C GLY A 41 -0.67 10.39 18.57
N ARG A 42 0.10 11.11 19.40
CA ARG A 42 1.56 11.24 19.23
C ARG A 42 2.25 9.87 19.31
N LYS A 43 1.89 9.05 20.30
CA LYS A 43 2.41 7.69 20.43
C LYS A 43 2.09 6.83 19.22
N ILE A 44 0.86 6.85 18.73
CA ILE A 44 0.45 6.10 17.52
C ILE A 44 1.29 6.49 16.31
N LEU A 45 1.56 7.78 16.10
CA LEU A 45 2.27 8.25 14.91
C LEU A 45 3.78 8.04 14.98
N PHE A 46 4.40 8.19 16.15
CA PHE A 46 5.85 8.37 16.23
C PHE A 46 6.57 7.36 17.12
N GLU A 47 5.86 6.64 17.99
CA GLU A 47 6.51 5.83 19.04
C GLU A 47 6.07 4.37 18.95
N TRP A 48 4.77 4.12 19.10
CA TRP A 48 4.23 2.77 19.28
C TRP A 48 4.45 1.89 18.06
N SER A 49 4.86 0.67 18.36
CA SER A 49 4.70 -0.48 17.50
C SER A 49 3.22 -0.88 17.39
N MET A 50 2.90 -1.66 16.37
CA MET A 50 1.56 -2.23 16.24
C MET A 50 1.22 -3.15 17.41
N ALA A 51 2.20 -3.89 17.94
CA ALA A 51 2.02 -4.71 19.13
C ALA A 51 1.65 -3.90 20.37
N GLU A 52 2.29 -2.75 20.61
CA GLU A 52 1.96 -1.86 21.73
C GLU A 52 0.57 -1.23 21.58
N LEU A 53 0.23 -0.77 20.37
CA LEU A 53 -1.11 -0.25 20.08
C LEU A 53 -2.20 -1.29 20.40
N LEU A 54 -1.98 -2.54 20.00
CA LEU A 54 -2.91 -3.62 20.27
C LEU A 54 -2.96 -3.96 21.75
N GLY A 55 -1.81 -4.08 22.42
CA GLY A 55 -1.73 -4.34 23.86
C GLY A 55 -2.42 -3.27 24.71
N HIS A 56 -2.45 -2.03 24.23
CA HIS A 56 -3.14 -0.93 24.93
C HIS A 56 -4.67 -0.99 24.80
N PHE A 57 -5.22 -1.45 23.67
CA PHE A 57 -6.66 -1.36 23.39
C PHE A 57 -7.41 -2.68 23.27
N ILE A 58 -6.71 -3.81 23.11
CA ILE A 58 -7.31 -5.12 22.83
C ILE A 58 -6.75 -6.13 23.82
N ASN A 59 -7.62 -6.72 24.64
CA ASN A 59 -7.25 -7.72 25.64
C ASN A 59 -7.40 -9.18 25.15
N ASP A 60 -8.01 -9.40 23.99
CA ASP A 60 -8.19 -10.75 23.41
C ASP A 60 -7.03 -11.08 22.47
N GLU A 61 -6.23 -12.09 22.83
CA GLU A 61 -5.07 -12.50 22.05
C GLU A 61 -5.41 -12.91 20.61
N ARG A 62 -6.59 -13.50 20.37
CA ARG A 62 -7.01 -13.90 19.02
C ARG A 62 -7.22 -12.68 18.14
N LEU A 63 -7.79 -11.62 18.70
CA LEU A 63 -7.94 -10.34 18.02
C LEU A 63 -6.58 -9.66 17.82
N GLN A 64 -5.70 -9.67 18.83
CA GLN A 64 -4.34 -9.13 18.68
C GLN A 64 -3.61 -9.82 17.51
N ARG A 65 -3.60 -11.16 17.47
CA ARG A 65 -3.01 -11.94 16.38
C ARG A 65 -3.62 -11.60 15.01
N ALA A 66 -4.94 -11.44 14.94
CA ALA A 66 -5.65 -11.08 13.71
C ALA A 66 -5.29 -9.67 13.21
N TYR A 67 -4.96 -8.73 14.10
CA TYR A 67 -4.65 -7.35 13.75
C TYR A 67 -3.15 -7.05 13.63
N LEU A 68 -2.24 -7.87 14.15
CA LEU A 68 -0.78 -7.60 14.13
C LEU A 68 -0.25 -7.25 12.73
N GLY A 69 -0.71 -7.97 11.70
CA GLY A 69 -0.28 -7.73 10.32
C GLY A 69 -0.67 -6.36 9.76
N GLN A 70 -1.65 -5.68 10.36
CA GLN A 70 -2.07 -4.34 9.90
C GLN A 70 -1.01 -3.25 10.15
N GLY A 71 0.01 -3.54 10.95
CA GLY A 71 1.14 -2.64 11.17
C GLY A 71 2.26 -2.74 10.14
N VAL A 72 2.19 -3.70 9.22
CA VAL A 72 3.33 -4.03 8.34
C VAL A 72 3.02 -3.96 6.84
N ILE A 73 1.77 -3.69 6.48
CA ILE A 73 1.34 -3.57 5.08
C ILE A 73 2.07 -2.40 4.41
N GLY A 74 2.94 -2.72 3.46
CA GLY A 74 3.72 -1.73 2.71
C GLY A 74 5.06 -1.34 3.36
N THR A 75 5.52 -2.08 4.37
CA THR A 75 6.83 -1.85 5.02
C THR A 75 7.57 -3.16 5.28
N ASN A 76 8.90 -3.12 5.21
CA ASN A 76 9.79 -4.22 5.59
C ASN A 76 10.23 -4.09 7.06
N ALA A 77 9.26 -3.85 7.95
CA ALA A 77 9.46 -3.69 9.38
C ALA A 77 8.67 -4.76 10.14
N SER A 78 9.14 -5.15 11.32
CA SER A 78 8.42 -6.05 12.23
C SER A 78 7.24 -5.33 12.88
N PRO A 79 6.11 -6.00 13.17
CA PRO A 79 4.99 -5.37 13.89
C PRO A 79 5.35 -4.98 15.35
N PHE A 80 6.55 -5.34 15.81
CA PHE A 80 7.13 -4.97 17.10
C PHE A 80 8.09 -3.79 16.99
N ASP A 81 8.41 -3.32 15.79
CA ASP A 81 9.30 -2.17 15.60
C ASP A 81 8.55 -0.86 15.90
N PRO A 82 9.20 0.12 16.55
CA PRO A 82 8.63 1.44 16.80
C PRO A 82 8.08 2.10 15.53
N GLY A 83 6.95 2.79 15.66
CA GLY A 83 6.29 3.48 14.55
C GLY A 83 5.40 2.62 13.66
N THR A 84 5.35 1.29 13.82
CA THR A 84 4.44 0.44 13.03
C THR A 84 2.95 0.65 13.35
N ALA A 85 2.60 1.27 14.49
CA ALA A 85 1.24 1.73 14.75
C ALA A 85 0.78 2.81 13.74
N SER A 86 1.71 3.63 13.23
CA SER A 86 1.41 4.68 12.25
C SER A 86 0.95 4.11 10.91
N ILE A 87 1.42 2.90 10.55
CA ILE A 87 1.00 2.18 9.35
C ILE A 87 -0.48 1.80 9.44
N ARG A 88 -0.93 1.32 10.60
CA ARG A 88 -2.34 1.05 10.85
C ARG A 88 -3.18 2.32 10.72
N PHE A 89 -2.69 3.45 11.24
CA PHE A 89 -3.35 4.73 11.07
C PHE A 89 -3.42 5.13 9.59
N HIS A 90 -2.32 5.05 8.85
CA HIS A 90 -2.25 5.40 7.44
C HIS A 90 -3.34 4.69 6.62
N HIS A 91 -3.46 3.37 6.76
CA HIS A 91 -4.48 2.55 6.08
C HIS A 91 -5.92 2.82 6.54
N SER A 92 -6.10 3.47 7.69
CA SER A 92 -7.41 3.85 8.24
C SER A 92 -7.74 5.35 8.04
N SER A 93 -6.78 6.12 7.51
CA SER A 93 -6.87 7.59 7.41
C SER A 93 -7.68 8.08 6.21
N GLY A 94 -7.83 7.22 5.18
CA GLY A 94 -8.56 7.55 3.96
C GLY A 94 -10.05 7.79 4.18
N ARG A 95 -10.71 8.33 3.15
CA ARG A 95 -12.17 8.46 3.09
C ARG A 95 -12.67 8.03 1.73
N MET A 96 -13.84 7.41 1.70
CA MET A 96 -14.52 7.07 0.46
C MET A 96 -15.98 7.50 0.57
N PHE A 97 -16.42 8.38 -0.33
CA PHE A 97 -17.79 8.94 -0.33
C PHE A 97 -18.23 9.51 1.02
N GLY A 98 -17.33 10.25 1.69
CA GLY A 98 -17.58 10.81 3.03
C GLY A 98 -17.51 9.79 4.17
N GLN A 99 -17.40 8.48 3.88
CA GLN A 99 -17.21 7.44 4.89
C GLN A 99 -15.74 7.36 5.33
N PRO A 100 -15.45 7.61 6.61
CA PRO A 100 -14.06 7.62 7.06
C PRO A 100 -13.48 6.22 7.30
N GLY A 101 -12.26 5.97 6.83
CA GLY A 101 -11.59 4.67 6.91
C GLY A 101 -12.18 3.59 6.01
N ALA A 102 -13.05 3.98 5.07
CA ALA A 102 -13.72 3.06 4.16
C ALA A 102 -12.83 2.72 2.95
N TRP A 103 -12.97 1.47 2.51
CA TRP A 103 -12.40 0.92 1.30
C TRP A 103 -13.53 0.43 0.40
N GLY A 104 -13.32 0.44 -0.91
CA GLY A 104 -14.34 0.00 -1.85
C GLY A 104 -13.76 -0.79 -3.02
N TYR A 105 -14.63 -1.56 -3.64
CA TYR A 105 -14.31 -2.34 -4.82
C TYR A 105 -14.74 -1.57 -6.07
N VAL A 106 -13.88 -1.59 -7.08
CA VAL A 106 -14.18 -1.04 -8.40
C VAL A 106 -14.82 -2.14 -9.26
N LYS A 107 -16.01 -1.87 -9.76
CA LYS A 107 -16.70 -2.74 -10.72
C LYS A 107 -15.86 -2.85 -12.00
N GLY A 108 -15.64 -4.06 -12.49
CA GLY A 108 -14.75 -4.41 -13.59
C GLY A 108 -13.29 -4.58 -13.17
N GLY A 109 -12.93 -4.38 -11.90
CA GLY A 109 -11.56 -4.45 -11.43
C GLY A 109 -10.92 -3.09 -11.18
N MET A 110 -9.90 -3.04 -10.31
CA MET A 110 -9.17 -1.80 -9.99
C MET A 110 -8.54 -1.14 -11.23
N GLY A 111 -8.20 -1.91 -12.26
CA GLY A 111 -7.66 -1.39 -13.53
C GLY A 111 -8.62 -0.47 -14.28
N MET A 112 -9.94 -0.55 -14.04
CA MET A 112 -10.92 0.33 -14.66
C MET A 112 -10.70 1.80 -14.31
N VAL A 113 -10.16 2.11 -13.12
CA VAL A 113 -9.84 3.49 -12.74
C VAL A 113 -8.83 4.10 -13.71
N SER A 114 -7.78 3.36 -14.06
CA SER A 114 -6.77 3.82 -15.03
C SER A 114 -7.36 4.01 -16.43
N PHE A 115 -8.27 3.12 -16.86
CA PHE A 115 -8.95 3.27 -18.14
C PHE A 115 -9.88 4.49 -18.17
N TRP A 116 -10.68 4.73 -17.13
CA TRP A 116 -11.52 5.93 -17.06
C TRP A 116 -10.70 7.22 -17.07
N LEU A 117 -9.56 7.25 -16.36
CA LEU A 117 -8.66 8.41 -16.40
C LEU A 117 -8.07 8.62 -17.80
N CYS A 118 -7.71 7.55 -18.50
CA CYS A 118 -7.27 7.61 -19.89
C CYS A 118 -8.37 8.15 -20.81
N ASP A 119 -9.60 7.63 -20.70
CA ASP A 119 -10.74 8.07 -21.52
C ASP A 119 -11.05 9.55 -21.30
N ILE A 120 -11.06 10.00 -20.03
CA ILE A 120 -11.28 11.42 -19.68
C ILE A 120 -10.16 12.29 -20.26
N ALA A 121 -8.90 11.86 -20.16
CA ALA A 121 -7.78 12.61 -20.70
C ALA A 121 -7.88 12.74 -22.22
N CYS A 122 -8.20 11.64 -22.93
CA CYS A 122 -8.41 11.66 -24.38
C CYS A 122 -9.61 12.50 -24.80
N ALA A 123 -10.74 12.41 -24.09
CA ALA A 123 -11.90 13.27 -24.31
C ALA A 123 -11.58 14.76 -24.06
N SER A 124 -10.58 15.04 -23.23
CA SER A 124 -10.05 16.38 -22.96
C SER A 124 -8.94 16.82 -23.95
N GLY A 125 -8.67 16.03 -24.99
CA GLY A 125 -7.72 16.34 -26.04
C GLY A 125 -6.29 15.81 -25.84
N ALA A 126 -6.03 15.00 -24.80
CA ALA A 126 -4.74 14.36 -24.63
C ALA A 126 -4.52 13.24 -25.67
N VAL A 127 -3.30 13.16 -26.19
CA VAL A 127 -2.85 12.03 -27.02
C VAL A 127 -2.19 11.01 -26.12
N VAL A 128 -2.67 9.76 -26.15
CA VAL A 128 -2.07 8.64 -25.44
C VAL A 128 -1.37 7.73 -26.44
N ALA A 129 -0.08 7.51 -26.21
CA ALA A 129 0.74 6.63 -27.03
C ALA A 129 1.30 5.48 -26.19
N THR A 130 1.01 4.24 -26.59
CA THR A 130 1.48 3.02 -25.92
C THR A 130 2.55 2.32 -26.75
N GLY A 131 3.45 1.57 -26.11
CA GLY A 131 4.55 0.91 -26.82
C GLY A 131 5.63 1.88 -27.32
N VAL A 132 5.68 3.09 -26.76
CA VAL A 132 6.60 4.17 -27.12
C VAL A 132 7.57 4.43 -25.95
N PRO A 133 8.59 3.58 -25.77
CA PRO A 133 9.51 3.72 -24.62
C PRO A 133 10.34 5.00 -24.72
N VAL A 134 10.37 5.78 -23.64
CA VAL A 134 11.26 6.95 -23.51
C VAL A 134 12.69 6.49 -23.22
N GLY A 135 13.64 6.98 -24.00
CA GLY A 135 15.07 6.70 -23.87
C GLY A 135 15.82 7.71 -23.00
N ALA A 136 15.48 9.00 -23.13
CA ALA A 136 16.05 10.09 -22.33
C ALA A 136 15.07 11.24 -22.14
N ILE A 137 15.21 11.96 -21.03
CA ILE A 137 14.55 13.24 -20.79
C ILE A 137 15.57 14.36 -21.04
N VAL A 138 15.20 15.35 -21.83
CA VAL A 138 16.02 16.54 -22.12
C VAL A 138 15.34 17.75 -21.47
N PRO A 139 15.84 18.24 -20.33
CA PRO A 139 15.20 19.32 -19.58
C PRO A 139 14.95 20.57 -20.43
N GLY A 140 13.74 21.14 -20.32
CA GLY A 140 13.31 22.31 -21.09
C GLY A 140 13.02 22.05 -22.59
N GLU A 141 13.26 20.83 -23.06
CA GLU A 141 13.30 20.51 -24.48
C GLU A 141 12.34 19.38 -24.89
N GLY A 142 12.10 18.41 -24.00
CA GLY A 142 11.17 17.30 -24.19
C GLY A 142 11.79 15.94 -23.89
N VAL A 143 11.47 14.94 -24.69
CA VAL A 143 11.99 13.56 -24.53
C VAL A 143 12.53 12.99 -25.84
N VAL A 144 13.53 12.13 -25.72
CA VAL A 144 14.02 11.30 -26.82
C VAL A 144 13.54 9.87 -26.58
N LEU A 145 12.85 9.31 -27.56
CA LEU A 145 12.35 7.94 -27.54
C LEU A 145 13.51 6.96 -27.68
N ALA A 146 13.32 5.71 -27.27
CA ALA A 146 14.36 4.68 -27.39
C ALA A 146 14.79 4.43 -28.86
N GLY A 147 13.90 4.72 -29.82
CA GLY A 147 14.20 4.67 -31.26
C GLY A 147 14.95 5.90 -31.81
N GLY A 148 15.26 6.90 -30.97
CA GLY A 148 16.00 8.11 -31.34
C GLY A 148 15.11 9.29 -31.80
N GLU A 149 13.83 9.06 -32.07
CA GLU A 149 12.88 10.13 -32.37
C GLU A 149 12.70 11.06 -31.15
N ARG A 150 12.46 12.35 -31.42
CA ARG A 150 12.30 13.37 -30.41
C ARG A 150 10.86 13.87 -30.35
N ILE A 151 10.30 13.92 -29.15
CA ILE A 151 9.05 14.60 -28.86
C ILE A 151 9.39 15.89 -28.12
N ALA A 152 9.13 17.04 -28.75
CA ALA A 152 9.35 18.34 -28.14
C ALA A 152 8.23 18.66 -27.14
N ALA A 153 8.61 19.06 -25.93
CA ALA A 153 7.67 19.51 -24.92
C ALA A 153 8.35 20.53 -23.98
N PRO A 154 7.72 21.68 -23.70
CA PRO A 154 8.29 22.68 -22.80
C PRO A 154 8.31 22.21 -21.34
N VAL A 155 7.43 21.25 -21.00
CA VAL A 155 7.30 20.67 -19.66
C VAL A 155 7.20 19.16 -19.80
N VAL A 156 8.00 18.45 -19.00
CA VAL A 156 7.95 16.99 -18.90
C VAL A 156 7.58 16.63 -17.46
N VAL A 157 6.48 15.91 -17.29
CA VAL A 157 6.07 15.35 -15.99
C VAL A 157 6.32 13.85 -16.03
N SER A 158 7.27 13.36 -15.22
CA SER A 158 7.59 11.94 -15.14
C SER A 158 6.78 11.27 -14.04
N ASN A 159 5.96 10.28 -14.40
CA ASN A 159 5.31 9.36 -13.46
C ASN A 159 6.04 8.02 -13.33
N ALA A 160 7.23 7.88 -13.95
CA ALA A 160 8.08 6.72 -13.75
C ALA A 160 8.65 6.72 -12.32
N ASP A 161 9.04 5.56 -11.81
CA ASP A 161 9.69 5.49 -10.51
C ASP A 161 10.94 6.40 -10.47
N PRO A 162 11.35 6.92 -9.30
CA PRO A 162 12.44 7.88 -9.22
C PRO A 162 13.78 7.37 -9.77
N ARG A 163 14.08 6.06 -9.67
CA ARG A 163 15.32 5.49 -10.25
C ARG A 163 15.25 5.49 -11.77
N THR A 164 14.11 5.14 -12.35
CA THR A 164 13.91 5.22 -13.79
C THR A 164 14.00 6.66 -14.28
N THR A 165 13.36 7.62 -13.59
CA THR A 165 13.45 9.04 -13.94
C THR A 165 14.90 9.53 -13.85
N LEU A 166 15.63 9.16 -12.80
CA LEU A 166 17.06 9.48 -12.64
C LEU A 166 17.92 8.89 -13.78
N ARG A 167 17.64 7.64 -14.19
CA ARG A 167 18.30 7.01 -15.33
C ARG A 167 18.02 7.76 -16.63
N LEU A 168 16.78 8.17 -16.86
CA LEU A 168 16.37 8.90 -18.07
C LEU A 168 16.96 10.31 -18.16
N LEU A 169 17.16 10.97 -17.02
CA LEU A 169 17.85 12.27 -16.95
C LEU A 169 19.38 12.12 -17.09
N GLY A 170 19.95 11.01 -16.63
CA GLY A 170 21.39 10.77 -16.68
C GLY A 170 22.17 11.90 -16.01
N LYS A 171 23.14 12.48 -16.72
CA LYS A 171 23.99 13.57 -16.20
C LYS A 171 23.24 14.89 -15.94
N GLU A 172 22.05 15.07 -16.51
CA GLU A 172 21.25 16.29 -16.35
C GLU A 172 20.47 16.30 -15.02
N ALA A 173 20.48 15.19 -14.28
CA ALA A 173 19.86 15.13 -12.96
C ALA A 173 20.65 15.96 -11.94
N ASP A 174 19.94 16.75 -11.14
CA ASP A 174 20.52 17.44 -9.98
C ASP A 174 21.23 16.45 -9.05
N ALA A 175 22.43 16.83 -8.58
CA ALA A 175 23.28 15.96 -7.78
C ALA A 175 22.68 15.68 -6.39
N GLY A 176 21.99 16.66 -5.80
CA GLY A 176 21.31 16.49 -4.52
C GLY A 176 20.13 15.53 -4.63
N TRP A 177 19.29 15.72 -5.65
CA TRP A 177 18.17 14.81 -5.93
C TRP A 177 18.63 13.40 -6.28
N ARG A 178 19.70 13.27 -7.08
CA ARG A 178 20.35 11.99 -7.37
C ARG A 178 20.72 11.27 -6.08
N ALA A 179 21.43 11.92 -5.17
CA ALA A 179 21.84 11.32 -3.90
C ALA A 179 20.62 10.90 -3.05
N GLN A 180 19.55 11.71 -3.05
CA GLN A 180 18.30 11.35 -2.37
C GLN A 180 17.68 10.07 -2.95
N VAL A 181 17.45 10.02 -4.26
CA VAL A 181 16.90 8.84 -4.94
C VAL A 181 17.79 7.62 -4.75
N GLU A 182 19.11 7.80 -4.79
CA GLU A 182 20.07 6.72 -4.63
C GLU A 182 20.15 6.15 -3.22
N SER A 183 19.80 6.95 -2.21
CA SER A 183 19.76 6.52 -0.81
C SER A 183 18.50 5.72 -0.43
N VAL A 184 17.43 5.78 -1.24
CA VAL A 184 16.20 5.02 -0.97
C VAL A 184 16.43 3.53 -1.24
N PRO A 185 16.29 2.64 -0.23
CA PRO A 185 16.36 1.20 -0.44
C PRO A 185 15.11 0.72 -1.19
N ILE A 186 15.30 -0.12 -2.19
CA ILE A 186 14.22 -0.76 -2.96
C ILE A 186 14.27 -2.26 -2.66
N GLU A 187 13.85 -2.60 -1.45
CA GLU A 187 13.80 -3.96 -0.94
C GLU A 187 12.34 -4.34 -0.70
N GLY A 188 11.75 -5.09 -1.63
CA GLY A 188 10.41 -5.65 -1.45
C GLY A 188 10.41 -6.79 -0.42
N CYS A 189 9.33 -6.94 0.34
CA CYS A 189 9.18 -8.05 1.29
C CYS A 189 7.87 -8.85 1.10
N THR A 190 7.18 -8.61 -0.01
CA THR A 190 5.83 -9.06 -0.25
C THR A 190 5.78 -9.89 -1.52
N VAL A 191 4.99 -10.97 -1.50
CA VAL A 191 4.52 -11.64 -2.70
C VAL A 191 3.01 -11.49 -2.81
N LYS A 192 2.52 -11.27 -4.03
CA LYS A 192 1.10 -11.28 -4.34
C LYS A 192 0.81 -12.41 -5.32
N VAL A 193 -0.14 -13.26 -4.98
CA VAL A 193 -0.58 -14.38 -5.81
C VAL A 193 -2.06 -14.22 -6.10
N THR A 194 -2.43 -14.31 -7.38
CA THR A 194 -3.84 -14.36 -7.78
C THR A 194 -4.16 -15.78 -8.23
N VAL A 195 -5.19 -16.38 -7.64
CA VAL A 195 -5.60 -17.75 -7.90
C VAL A 195 -7.00 -17.77 -8.48
N ALA A 196 -7.18 -18.48 -9.60
CA ALA A 196 -8.48 -18.79 -10.15
C ALA A 196 -9.06 -20.02 -9.46
N LEU A 197 -10.30 -19.91 -8.98
CA LEU A 197 -10.96 -20.93 -8.19
C LEU A 197 -12.23 -21.42 -8.90
N ARG A 198 -12.54 -22.71 -8.73
CA ARG A 198 -13.81 -23.30 -9.16
C ARG A 198 -14.95 -22.94 -8.21
N GLU A 199 -14.66 -22.82 -6.92
CA GLU A 199 -15.62 -22.55 -5.85
C GLU A 199 -14.95 -21.69 -4.77
N LEU A 200 -15.75 -20.99 -3.98
CA LEU A 200 -15.28 -20.28 -2.79
C LEU A 200 -14.98 -21.27 -1.66
N PRO A 201 -14.03 -20.98 -0.77
CA PRO A 201 -13.70 -21.86 0.35
C PRO A 201 -14.85 -21.94 1.38
N ASP A 202 -15.28 -23.14 1.73
CA ASP A 202 -16.19 -23.34 2.86
C ASP A 202 -15.41 -23.47 4.18
N PHE A 203 -15.44 -22.41 5.00
CA PHE A 203 -14.64 -22.36 6.23
C PHE A 203 -15.28 -23.17 7.36
N LYS A 204 -14.54 -24.15 7.88
CA LYS A 204 -14.99 -25.00 9.01
C LYS A 204 -15.50 -24.21 10.22
N ALA A 205 -14.88 -23.06 10.54
CA ALA A 205 -15.24 -22.22 11.68
C ALA A 205 -16.52 -21.40 11.46
N ARG A 206 -16.93 -21.21 10.20
CA ARG A 206 -18.15 -20.48 9.82
C ARG A 206 -18.65 -20.99 8.46
N PRO A 207 -19.36 -22.13 8.45
CA PRO A 207 -19.74 -22.78 7.20
C PRO A 207 -20.70 -21.94 6.34
N GLY A 208 -20.70 -22.22 5.03
CA GLY A 208 -21.58 -21.66 4.00
C GLY A 208 -20.85 -20.75 3.01
N ALA A 209 -21.02 -21.02 1.71
CA ALA A 209 -20.40 -20.25 0.62
C ALA A 209 -21.37 -20.07 -0.57
N PRO A 210 -21.57 -18.84 -1.09
CA PRO A 210 -21.07 -17.57 -0.55
C PRO A 210 -21.78 -17.18 0.76
N ALA A 211 -21.10 -16.38 1.58
CA ALA A 211 -21.63 -15.84 2.84
C ALA A 211 -20.92 -14.52 3.19
N PRO A 212 -21.45 -13.68 4.11
CA PRO A 212 -20.92 -12.33 4.36
C PRO A 212 -19.42 -12.25 4.67
N HIS A 213 -18.84 -13.30 5.29
CA HIS A 213 -17.41 -13.34 5.62
C HIS A 213 -16.51 -13.43 4.37
N HIS A 214 -17.01 -13.91 3.23
CA HIS A 214 -16.28 -13.91 1.96
C HIS A 214 -16.12 -12.51 1.35
N GLY A 215 -16.97 -11.56 1.75
CA GLY A 215 -16.78 -10.14 1.40
C GLY A 215 -15.73 -9.47 2.30
N GLY A 216 -15.41 -10.06 3.44
CA GLY A 216 -14.40 -9.50 4.34
C GLY A 216 -12.98 -9.67 3.81
N GLN A 217 -12.06 -8.96 4.46
CA GLN A 217 -10.66 -9.36 4.46
C GLN A 217 -10.53 -10.60 5.36
N ILE A 218 -9.93 -11.64 4.82
CA ILE A 218 -9.61 -12.85 5.58
C ILE A 218 -8.09 -12.89 5.74
N ASN A 219 -7.59 -13.28 6.91
CA ASN A 219 -6.15 -13.40 7.12
C ASN A 219 -5.77 -14.76 7.70
N THR A 220 -4.53 -15.17 7.46
CA THR A 220 -3.89 -16.29 8.17
C THR A 220 -2.98 -15.69 9.24
N PRO A 221 -3.48 -15.50 10.47
CA PRO A 221 -2.72 -14.82 11.51
C PRO A 221 -1.52 -15.66 11.96
N LEU A 222 -0.46 -14.97 12.35
CA LEU A 222 0.72 -15.56 12.98
C LEU A 222 0.73 -15.25 14.48
N THR A 223 1.38 -16.10 15.26
CA THR A 223 1.70 -15.80 16.65
C THR A 223 2.79 -14.71 16.74
N PRO A 224 2.95 -14.04 17.90
CA PRO A 224 4.05 -13.11 18.11
C PRO A 224 5.45 -13.70 17.81
N ASP A 225 5.67 -14.97 18.17
CA ASP A 225 6.96 -15.63 17.95
C ASP A 225 7.16 -15.99 16.48
N GLU A 226 6.11 -16.42 15.78
CA GLU A 226 6.15 -16.63 14.32
C GLU A 226 6.44 -15.33 13.57
N TRP A 227 5.88 -14.20 14.00
CA TRP A 227 6.20 -12.89 13.42
C TRP A 227 7.68 -12.53 13.58
N LYS A 228 8.24 -12.68 14.79
CA LYS A 228 9.65 -12.39 15.07
C LYS A 228 10.59 -13.30 14.29
N ALA A 229 10.32 -14.61 14.30
CA ALA A 229 11.11 -15.60 13.59
C ALA A 229 11.04 -15.38 12.06
N GLY A 230 9.83 -15.16 11.52
CA GLY A 230 9.65 -14.93 10.09
C GLY A 230 10.30 -13.64 9.59
N HIS A 231 10.22 -12.55 10.36
CA HIS A 231 10.94 -11.32 10.04
C HIS A 231 12.47 -11.53 10.07
N ALA A 232 13.00 -12.18 11.10
CA ALA A 232 14.43 -12.47 11.20
C ALA A 232 14.94 -13.36 10.05
N ALA A 233 14.19 -14.41 9.69
CA ALA A 233 14.50 -15.29 8.57
C ALA A 233 14.53 -14.52 7.24
N ALA A 234 13.50 -13.70 6.96
CA ALA A 234 13.45 -12.89 5.74
C ALA A 234 14.61 -11.88 5.67
N ARG A 235 15.01 -11.26 6.80
CA ARG A 235 16.20 -10.39 6.87
C ARG A 235 17.50 -11.15 6.63
N ALA A 236 17.55 -12.44 6.95
CA ALA A 236 18.67 -13.33 6.65
C ALA A 236 18.64 -13.92 5.22
N GLY A 237 17.70 -13.51 4.36
CA GLY A 237 17.56 -14.04 3.01
C GLY A 237 16.94 -15.44 2.95
N GLN A 238 16.22 -15.84 4.00
CA GLN A 238 15.56 -17.15 4.11
C GLN A 238 14.04 -16.99 4.03
N LEU A 239 13.37 -17.91 3.34
CA LEU A 239 11.91 -17.94 3.31
C LEU A 239 11.38 -18.51 4.64
N PRO A 240 10.50 -17.79 5.37
CA PRO A 240 9.86 -18.33 6.55
C PRO A 240 8.96 -19.54 6.24
N ASP A 241 8.91 -20.53 7.13
CA ASP A 241 8.04 -21.71 7.00
C ASP A 241 6.55 -21.36 6.91
N ARG A 242 6.15 -20.23 7.52
CA ARG A 242 4.78 -19.72 7.48
C ARG A 242 4.79 -18.22 7.19
N LEU A 243 3.97 -17.82 6.23
CA LEU A 243 3.74 -16.42 5.90
C LEU A 243 2.42 -15.96 6.50
N TRP A 244 2.39 -14.71 6.96
CA TRP A 244 1.14 -14.02 7.18
C TRP A 244 0.53 -13.71 5.81
N THR A 245 -0.78 -13.91 5.68
CA THR A 245 -1.47 -13.62 4.42
C THR A 245 -2.77 -12.86 4.64
N GLU A 246 -3.14 -12.05 3.65
CA GLU A 246 -4.48 -11.49 3.47
C GLU A 246 -5.09 -12.00 2.18
N LEU A 247 -6.32 -12.48 2.27
CA LEU A 247 -7.08 -13.09 1.19
C LEU A 247 -8.31 -12.24 0.90
N TYR A 248 -8.55 -12.01 -0.39
CA TYR A 248 -9.68 -11.24 -0.89
C TYR A 248 -10.37 -11.98 -2.04
N PHE A 249 -11.71 -12.05 -1.98
CA PHE A 249 -12.54 -12.69 -3.01
C PHE A 249 -13.36 -11.65 -3.76
N GLN A 250 -12.73 -10.97 -4.73
CA GLN A 250 -13.37 -9.88 -5.46
C GLN A 250 -14.68 -10.30 -6.16
N THR A 251 -14.77 -11.54 -6.62
CA THR A 251 -15.96 -12.09 -7.29
C THR A 251 -17.22 -12.14 -6.42
N VAL A 252 -17.10 -11.96 -5.11
CA VAL A 252 -18.24 -11.83 -4.19
C VAL A 252 -18.94 -10.48 -4.37
N TYR A 253 -18.18 -9.45 -4.72
CA TYR A 253 -18.68 -8.10 -4.97
C TYR A 253 -19.01 -7.88 -6.44
N ASP A 254 -18.19 -8.42 -7.34
CA ASP A 254 -18.38 -8.29 -8.77
C ASP A 254 -18.06 -9.60 -9.50
N PRO A 255 -19.08 -10.41 -9.85
CA PRO A 255 -18.86 -11.64 -10.60
C PRO A 255 -18.25 -11.44 -11.99
N ALA A 256 -18.32 -10.23 -12.57
CA ALA A 256 -17.86 -9.98 -13.94
C ALA A 256 -16.34 -9.99 -14.09
N VAL A 257 -15.58 -9.93 -12.99
CA VAL A 257 -14.10 -9.99 -13.05
C VAL A 257 -13.55 -11.41 -13.23
N ALA A 258 -14.42 -12.42 -13.34
CA ALA A 258 -14.06 -13.81 -13.61
C ALA A 258 -15.03 -14.46 -14.61
N PRO A 259 -14.65 -15.58 -15.26
CA PRO A 259 -15.58 -16.35 -16.07
C PRO A 259 -16.81 -16.80 -15.25
N PRO A 260 -17.98 -17.02 -15.88
CA PRO A 260 -19.19 -17.45 -15.17
C PRO A 260 -18.97 -18.69 -14.31
N GLY A 261 -19.42 -18.64 -13.06
CA GLY A 261 -19.25 -19.72 -12.08
C GLY A 261 -17.83 -19.94 -11.59
N ARG A 262 -16.90 -19.00 -11.84
CA ARG A 262 -15.53 -19.02 -11.32
C ARG A 262 -15.31 -17.89 -10.32
N HIS A 263 -14.32 -18.09 -9.47
CA HIS A 263 -13.95 -17.12 -8.45
C HIS A 263 -12.48 -16.74 -8.59
N MET A 264 -12.12 -15.56 -8.08
CA MET A 264 -10.72 -15.15 -7.94
C MET A 264 -10.41 -14.91 -6.48
N MET A 265 -9.24 -15.38 -6.06
CA MET A 265 -8.66 -15.13 -4.75
C MET A 265 -7.34 -14.40 -4.92
N SER A 266 -7.26 -13.18 -4.42
CA SER A 266 -6.00 -12.44 -4.32
C SER A 266 -5.41 -12.69 -2.94
N VAL A 267 -4.16 -13.15 -2.90
CA VAL A 267 -3.39 -13.42 -1.70
C VAL A 267 -2.24 -12.42 -1.64
N PHE A 268 -2.22 -11.58 -0.61
CA PHE A 268 -1.05 -10.81 -0.20
C PHE A 268 -0.31 -11.62 0.87
N ALA A 269 1.00 -11.77 0.78
CA ALA A 269 1.77 -12.51 1.76
C ALA A 269 3.09 -11.82 2.13
N GLN A 270 3.48 -11.93 3.40
CA GLN A 270 4.68 -11.30 3.98
C GLN A 270 5.20 -12.15 5.16
N TYR A 271 6.51 -12.34 5.35
CA TYR A 271 7.66 -11.76 4.64
C TYR A 271 8.33 -12.73 3.65
N VAL A 272 8.59 -12.26 2.43
CA VAL A 272 9.43 -12.95 1.44
C VAL A 272 10.72 -12.15 1.27
N PRO A 273 11.92 -12.76 1.35
CA PRO A 273 13.18 -12.04 1.20
C PRO A 273 13.32 -11.45 -0.21
N TYR A 274 13.80 -10.20 -0.31
CA TYR A 274 14.10 -9.57 -1.60
C TYR A 274 15.24 -10.27 -2.34
N ARG A 275 16.28 -10.65 -1.60
CA ARG A 275 17.42 -11.45 -2.07
C ARG A 275 17.54 -12.66 -1.17
N PHE A 276 17.50 -13.84 -1.78
CA PHE A 276 17.71 -15.09 -1.08
C PHE A 276 19.20 -15.29 -0.77
N ALA A 277 19.50 -15.91 0.37
CA ALA A 277 20.87 -16.26 0.76
C ALA A 277 21.43 -17.43 -0.06
N GLU A 278 20.54 -18.30 -0.56
CA GLU A 278 20.85 -19.46 -1.38
C GLU A 278 19.86 -19.57 -2.56
N GLY A 279 20.33 -20.10 -3.70
CA GLY A 279 19.59 -20.17 -4.96
C GLY A 279 19.86 -19.00 -5.91
#